data_AF-A0A522Q961-F1
#
_entry.id   AF-A0A522Q961-F1
#
_cell.length_a   1.000
_cell.length_b   1.000
_cell.length_c   1.000
_cell.angle_alpha   90.00
_cell.angle_beta   90.00
_cell.angle_gamma   90.00
#
_symmetry.space_group_name_H-M   'P 1'
#
loop_
_entity.id
_entity.type
_entity.pdbx_description
1 polymer ?
#
loop_
_entity_poly.entity_id
_entity_poly.type
_entity_poly.pdbx_seq_one_letter_code
_entity_poly.pdbx_strand_id
1 'polypeptide(L)'
;SDWHAPVERKRVREALPASYEALFHDVGLPRFMLDLRGAAATLPNFDQARLERAIGVIYRPESERASHYFRAQMDEQFDVVLHLDRTRAVEPLETTELWLRGEEAPEAYPTGI
;
A
#
# COMPACT_ATOMS: atom_id res chain seq x y z
N SER A 1 -12.99 9.71 2.05
CA SER A 1 -12.64 10.60 0.91
C SER A 1 -12.24 11.99 1.37
N ASP A 2 -12.77 12.45 2.51
CA ASP A 2 -12.40 13.71 3.15
C ASP A 2 -12.27 13.51 4.67
N TRP A 3 -11.70 14.50 5.35
CA TRP A 3 -11.64 14.52 6.81
C TRP A 3 -13.06 14.56 7.40
N HIS A 4 -13.26 13.86 8.52
CA HIS A 4 -14.54 13.75 9.22
C HIS A 4 -15.69 13.13 8.40
N ALA A 5 -15.42 12.61 7.20
CA ALA A 5 -16.39 11.82 6.45
C ALA A 5 -16.46 10.39 7.01
N PRO A 6 -17.54 9.63 6.70
CA PRO A 6 -17.62 8.21 7.03
C PRO A 6 -16.42 7.42 6.51
N VAL A 7 -16.05 6.35 7.23
CA VAL A 7 -14.98 5.43 6.81
C VAL A 7 -15.35 4.71 5.53
N GLU A 8 -14.35 4.48 4.67
CA GLU A 8 -14.54 3.83 3.37
C GLU A 8 -13.46 2.77 3.15
N ARG A 9 -13.86 1.58 2.70
CA ARG A 9 -12.93 0.58 2.15
C ARG A 9 -12.60 0.96 0.72
N LYS A 10 -11.31 1.21 0.42
CA LYS A 10 -10.86 1.55 -0.93
C LYS A 10 -9.83 0.55 -1.45
N ARG A 11 -9.93 0.22 -2.74
CA ARG A 11 -8.90 -0.55 -3.44
C ARG A 11 -7.78 0.40 -3.86
N VAL A 12 -6.57 0.10 -3.43
CA VAL A 12 -5.36 0.81 -3.89
C VAL A 12 -5.08 0.40 -5.34
N ARG A 13 -4.81 1.38 -6.20
CA ARG A 13 -4.50 1.14 -7.62
C ARG A 13 -3.17 0.40 -7.78
N GLU A 14 -2.99 -0.22 -8.94
CA GLU A 14 -1.68 -0.75 -9.32
C GLU A 14 -0.61 0.32 -9.25
N ALA A 15 0.60 -0.09 -8.89
CA ALA A 15 1.73 0.82 -8.78
C ALA A 15 2.05 1.45 -10.14
N LEU A 16 2.44 2.73 -10.13
CA LEU A 16 2.84 3.37 -11.37
C LEU A 16 4.18 2.82 -11.87
N PRO A 17 4.38 2.69 -13.19
CA PRO A 17 5.68 2.32 -13.74
C PRO A 17 6.80 3.22 -13.22
N ALA A 18 7.98 2.64 -12.99
CA ALA A 18 9.15 3.31 -12.43
C ALA A 18 8.98 3.87 -10.99
N SER A 19 7.95 3.45 -10.27
CA SER A 19 7.86 3.63 -8.81
C SER A 19 8.63 2.56 -8.05
N TYR A 20 8.95 2.83 -6.79
CA TYR A 20 9.51 1.82 -5.89
C TYR A 20 8.54 0.65 -5.69
N GLU A 21 7.23 0.92 -5.61
CA GLU A 21 6.22 -0.14 -5.43
C GLU A 21 6.17 -1.08 -6.63
N ALA A 22 6.27 -0.56 -7.86
CA ALA A 22 6.33 -1.39 -9.06
C ALA A 22 7.62 -2.22 -9.09
N LEU A 23 8.77 -1.59 -8.76
CA LEU A 23 10.05 -2.29 -8.68
C LEU A 23 10.01 -3.44 -7.66
N PHE A 24 9.42 -3.21 -6.49
CA PHE A 24 9.31 -4.22 -5.45
C PHE A 24 8.33 -5.33 -5.82
N HIS A 25 7.21 -5.00 -6.49
CA HIS A 25 6.27 -5.99 -7.03
C HIS A 25 6.95 -6.93 -8.03
N ASP A 26 7.78 -6.38 -8.93
CA ASP A 26 8.48 -7.13 -9.97
C ASP A 26 9.53 -8.12 -9.42
N VAL A 27 9.96 -7.96 -8.16
CA VAL A 27 10.83 -8.94 -7.48
C VAL A 27 10.13 -10.30 -7.33
N GLY A 28 8.79 -10.32 -7.31
CA GLY A 28 8.01 -11.55 -7.25
C GLY A 28 8.06 -12.29 -5.90
N LEU A 29 8.68 -11.69 -4.89
CA LEU A 29 8.69 -12.20 -3.53
C LEU A 29 7.50 -11.64 -2.75
N PRO A 30 6.74 -12.48 -2.02
CA PRO A 30 5.50 -12.04 -1.37
C PRO A 30 5.75 -11.06 -0.20
N ARG A 31 6.92 -11.14 0.43
CA ARG A 31 7.36 -10.24 1.49
C ARG A 31 8.88 -10.26 1.60
N PHE A 32 9.48 -9.11 1.89
CA PHE A 32 10.90 -9.01 2.18
C PHE A 32 11.23 -7.79 3.04
N MET A 33 12.43 -7.79 3.60
CA MET A 33 13.02 -6.65 4.29
C MET A 33 14.22 -6.18 3.49
N LEU A 34 14.33 -4.87 3.31
CA LEU A 34 15.47 -4.23 2.69
C LEU A 34 16.14 -3.32 3.73
N ASP A 35 17.40 -3.63 4.05
CA ASP A 35 18.25 -2.76 4.87
C ASP A 35 18.91 -1.72 3.96
N LEU A 36 18.63 -0.45 4.21
CA LEU A 36 19.05 0.67 3.37
C LEU A 36 20.34 1.33 3.85
N ARG A 37 20.82 0.96 5.02
CA ARG A 37 22.05 1.53 5.60
C ARG A 37 23.25 1.16 4.72
N GLY A 38 23.75 2.14 3.98
CA GLY A 38 24.83 1.93 3.01
C GLY A 38 24.39 1.25 1.70
N ALA A 39 23.09 1.16 1.42
CA ALA A 39 22.58 0.58 0.18
C ALA A 39 23.08 1.33 -1.07
N ALA A 40 23.13 2.67 -1.04
CA ALA A 40 23.67 3.47 -2.14
C ALA A 40 25.12 3.11 -2.52
N ALA A 41 25.92 2.64 -1.56
CA ALA A 41 27.31 2.23 -1.82
C ALA A 41 27.43 0.83 -2.45
N THR A 42 26.37 0.02 -2.39
CA THR A 42 26.40 -1.41 -2.77
C THR A 42 25.45 -1.77 -3.91
N LEU A 43 24.40 -0.96 -4.13
CA LEU A 43 23.38 -1.18 -5.15
C LEU A 43 23.46 -0.07 -6.22
N PRO A 44 23.80 -0.41 -7.48
CA PRO A 44 23.86 0.56 -8.56
C PRO A 44 22.51 1.26 -8.76
N ASN A 45 22.53 2.59 -8.88
CA ASN A 45 21.35 3.43 -9.12
C ASN A 45 20.29 3.39 -8.01
N PHE A 46 20.66 2.94 -6.80
CA PHE A 46 19.75 2.94 -5.67
C PHE A 46 19.51 4.36 -5.12
N ASP A 47 20.51 5.22 -5.27
CA ASP A 47 20.48 6.66 -5.00
C ASP A 47 19.61 7.46 -5.97
N GLN A 48 19.14 6.86 -7.08
CA GLN A 48 18.31 7.57 -8.04
C GLN A 48 16.90 7.78 -7.52
N ALA A 49 16.45 9.05 -7.54
CA ALA A 49 15.10 9.39 -7.18
C ALA A 49 14.06 8.70 -8.09
N ARG A 50 13.14 7.96 -7.48
CA ARG A 50 12.00 7.28 -8.15
C ARG A 50 10.68 7.83 -7.64
N LEU A 51 9.59 7.42 -8.28
CA LEU A 51 8.27 7.70 -7.72
C LEU A 51 8.06 6.84 -6.48
N GLU A 52 7.53 7.44 -5.43
CA GLU A 52 7.13 6.77 -4.20
C GLU A 52 5.69 7.15 -3.87
N ARG A 53 4.89 6.17 -3.44
CA ARG A 53 3.50 6.38 -3.07
C ARG A 53 3.35 6.53 -1.57
N ALA A 54 2.83 7.66 -1.11
CA ALA A 54 2.33 7.81 0.25
C ALA A 54 0.82 8.08 0.26
N ILE A 55 0.09 7.13 0.83
CA ILE A 55 -1.34 7.26 1.12
C ILE A 55 -1.48 7.44 2.63
N GLY A 56 -1.91 8.62 3.05
CA GLY A 56 -2.25 8.91 4.44
C GLY A 56 -3.72 8.62 4.76
N VAL A 57 -4.32 9.49 5.58
CA VAL A 57 -5.73 9.36 6.01
C VAL A 57 -6.72 9.44 4.84
N ILE A 58 -6.41 10.28 3.84
CA ILE A 58 -7.25 10.45 2.67
C ILE A 58 -6.60 9.77 1.47
N TYR A 59 -7.38 8.95 0.78
CA TYR A 59 -6.99 8.37 -0.50
C TYR A 59 -7.94 8.82 -1.63
N ARG A 60 -7.36 9.45 -2.67
CA ARG A 60 -8.05 9.94 -3.88
C ARG A 60 -7.51 9.23 -5.13
N PRO A 61 -8.05 8.06 -5.50
CA PRO A 61 -7.54 7.26 -6.63
C PRO A 61 -7.66 7.95 -8.00
N GLU A 62 -8.58 8.91 -8.14
CA GLU A 62 -8.83 9.66 -9.37
C GLU A 62 -7.67 10.62 -9.69
N SER A 63 -6.97 11.10 -8.66
CA SER A 63 -5.85 12.03 -8.78
C SER A 63 -4.55 11.46 -8.20
N GLU A 64 -4.45 10.15 -8.02
CA GLU A 64 -3.39 9.48 -7.23
C GLU A 64 -1.97 9.92 -7.63
N ARG A 65 -1.69 10.01 -8.93
CA ARG A 65 -0.38 10.48 -9.41
C ARG A 65 0.00 11.85 -8.85
N ALA A 66 -0.96 12.77 -8.77
CA ALA A 66 -0.73 14.14 -8.33
C ALA A 66 -0.83 14.29 -6.80
N SER A 67 -1.69 13.50 -6.15
CA SER A 67 -1.99 13.65 -4.72
C SER A 67 -1.21 12.71 -3.80
N HIS A 68 -0.70 11.59 -4.32
CA HIS A 68 -0.11 10.51 -3.52
C HIS A 68 1.24 10.02 -4.01
N TYR A 69 1.73 10.47 -5.16
CA TYR A 69 3.07 10.16 -5.64
C TYR A 69 3.98 11.38 -5.66
N PHE A 70 5.19 11.21 -5.14
CA PHE A 70 6.27 12.19 -5.18
C PHE A 70 7.58 11.54 -5.64
N ARG A 71 8.56 12.37 -6.01
CA ARG A 71 9.91 11.89 -6.28
C ARG A 71 10.67 11.80 -4.97
N ALA A 72 11.28 10.67 -4.71
CA ALA A 72 11.94 10.36 -3.46
C ALA A 72 13.17 9.49 -3.68
N GLN A 73 14.14 9.64 -2.79
CA GLN A 73 15.26 8.73 -2.59
C GLN A 73 14.97 7.96 -1.30
N MET A 74 14.78 6.65 -1.40
CA MET A 74 14.23 5.85 -0.30
C MET A 74 15.21 5.69 0.87
N ASP A 75 16.52 5.63 0.57
CA ASP A 75 17.62 5.56 1.54
C ASP A 75 17.83 6.85 2.32
N GLU A 76 17.37 8.00 1.82
CA GLU A 76 17.40 9.26 2.56
C GLU A 76 16.23 9.39 3.55
N GLN A 77 15.18 8.57 3.40
CA GLN A 77 13.97 8.62 4.23
C GLN A 77 13.90 7.51 5.28
N PHE A 78 14.44 6.33 4.97
CA PHE A 78 14.29 5.15 5.80
C PHE A 78 15.62 4.40 5.95
N ASP A 79 15.89 3.91 7.16
CA ASP A 79 16.99 2.96 7.39
C ASP A 79 16.64 1.55 6.90
N VAL A 80 15.36 1.17 6.98
CA VAL A 80 14.85 -0.17 6.64
C VAL A 80 13.46 -0.07 6.04
N VAL A 81 13.20 -0.86 4.99
CA VAL A 81 11.89 -1.00 4.36
C VAL A 81 11.39 -2.44 4.46
N LEU A 82 10.14 -2.58 4.89
CA LEU A 82 9.41 -3.85 4.87
C LEU A 82 8.41 -3.82 3.71
N HIS A 83 8.60 -4.73 2.77
CA HIS A 83 7.68 -4.88 1.64
C HIS A 83 6.71 -6.04 1.90
N LEU A 84 5.44 -5.76 1.64
CA LEU A 84 4.35 -6.74 1.61
C LEU A 84 3.66 -6.58 0.26
N ASP A 85 3.76 -7.59 -0.60
CA ASP A 85 3.28 -7.50 -1.99
C ASP A 85 1.76 -7.30 -2.06
N ARG A 86 1.04 -8.01 -1.19
CA ARG A 86 -0.41 -7.96 -1.10
C ARG A 86 -0.83 -7.56 0.30
N THR A 87 -1.66 -6.54 0.38
CA THR A 87 -2.30 -6.07 1.60
C THR A 87 -3.82 -6.13 1.45
N ARG A 88 -4.52 -6.05 2.58
CA ARG A 88 -5.98 -5.90 2.62
C ARG A 88 -6.32 -4.71 3.50
N ALA A 89 -7.55 -4.22 3.39
CA ALA A 89 -8.05 -3.21 4.30
C ALA A 89 -7.95 -3.70 5.75
N VAL A 90 -7.57 -2.80 6.65
CA VAL A 90 -7.58 -3.07 8.09
C VAL A 90 -9.03 -3.26 8.56
N GLU A 91 -9.21 -4.13 9.54
CA GLU A 91 -10.49 -4.31 10.19
C GLU A 91 -10.79 -3.08 11.07
N PRO A 92 -11.95 -2.43 10.92
CA PRO A 92 -12.30 -1.28 11.73
C PRO A 92 -12.64 -1.72 13.16
N LEU A 93 -12.30 -0.88 14.15
CA LEU A 93 -12.68 -1.13 15.55
C LEU A 93 -14.19 -1.09 15.77
N GLU A 94 -14.90 -0.27 14.99
CA GLU A 94 -16.36 -0.19 14.97
C GLU A 94 -16.87 -0.61 13.58
N THR A 95 -17.63 -1.71 13.54
CA THR A 95 -18.23 -2.20 12.30
C THR A 95 -19.39 -1.29 11.90
N THR A 96 -19.27 -0.63 10.75
CA THR A 96 -20.36 0.13 10.14
C THR A 96 -21.15 -0.76 9.18
N GLU A 97 -22.40 -0.39 8.85
CA GLU A 97 -23.18 -1.13 7.84
C GLU A 97 -22.46 -1.23 6.48
N LEU A 98 -21.65 -0.23 6.14
CA LEU A 98 -20.80 -0.22 4.94
C LEU A 98 -19.73 -1.31 4.96
N TRP A 99 -19.17 -1.61 6.14
CA TRP A 99 -18.22 -2.70 6.32
C TRP A 99 -18.90 -4.06 6.15
N LEU A 100 -20.04 -4.25 6.80
CA LEU A 100 -20.80 -5.50 6.78
C LEU A 100 -21.35 -5.85 5.37
N ARG A 101 -21.68 -4.87 4.54
CA ARG A 101 -22.09 -5.11 3.14
C ARG A 101 -20.93 -5.49 2.21
N GLY A 102 -19.69 -5.20 2.60
CA GLY A 102 -18.49 -5.47 1.80
C GLY A 102 -17.81 -6.81 2.13
N GLU A 103 -18.29 -7.50 3.16
CA GLU A 103 -18.04 -8.92 3.40
C GLU A 103 -19.07 -9.69 2.56
N GLU A 104 -18.61 -10.59 1.67
CA GLU A 104 -19.51 -11.63 1.16
C GLU A 104 -20.13 -12.30 2.39
N ALA A 105 -21.47 -12.34 2.44
CA ALA A 105 -22.19 -12.93 3.56
C ALA A 105 -21.52 -14.26 3.92
N PRO A 106 -21.19 -14.51 5.21
CA PRO A 106 -20.58 -15.77 5.58
C PRO A 106 -21.45 -16.89 5.00
N GLU A 107 -20.82 -17.79 4.24
CA GLU A 107 -21.50 -18.91 3.61
C GLU A 107 -22.36 -19.58 4.68
N ALA A 108 -23.68 -19.42 4.55
CA ALA A 108 -24.64 -19.97 5.49
C ALA A 108 -24.68 -21.47 5.28
N TYR A 109 -23.70 -22.19 5.83
CA TYR A 109 -23.71 -23.64 5.92
C TYR A 109 -24.86 -24.07 6.82
N PRO A 110 -25.80 -24.90 6.37
CA PRO A 110 -26.50 -25.80 7.26
C PRO A 110 -25.62 -27.05 7.37
N THR A 111 -24.81 -27.17 8.43
CA THR A 111 -24.47 -28.52 8.89
C THR A 111 -25.60 -28.92 9.83
N GLY A 112 -26.47 -29.78 9.31
CA GLY A 112 -27.65 -30.24 10.02
C GLY A 112 -27.34 -30.98 11.31
N ILE A 113 -28.27 -30.86 12.25
CA ILE A 113 -28.74 -31.97 13.08
C ILE A 113 -30.25 -32.07 12.84
#